data_AF-A0A4E0RL53-F1
#
_entry.id   AF-A0A4E0RL53-F1
#
_cell.length_a   1.000
_cell.length_b   1.000
_cell.length_c   1.000
_cell.angle_alpha   90.00
_cell.angle_beta   90.00
_cell.angle_gamma   90.00
#
_symmetry.space_group_name_H-M   'P 1'
#
loop_
_entity.id
_entity.type
_entity.pdbx_description
1 polymer ?
#
loop_
_entity_poly.entity_id
_entity_poly.type
_entity_poly.pdbx_seq_one_letter_code
_entity_poly.pdbx_strand_id
1 'polypeptide(L)'
;MPEFCFNCDYEEELQPKREPVTITVRGEAISATKEFYQCPNCEHTFSSSLGHDALDEAYREYRRRHGMLQPQPTYTIRINSN
;
A
#
# COMPACT_ATOMS: atom_id res chain seq x y z
N MET A 1 -4.49 -9.71 -11.89
CA MET A 1 -3.20 -9.45 -12.57
C MET A 1 -2.09 -9.75 -11.58
N PRO A 2 -1.06 -10.53 -11.95
CA PRO A 2 -1.13 -11.93 -12.37
C PRO A 2 -1.27 -12.84 -11.13
N GLU A 3 -2.10 -13.89 -11.24
CA GLU A 3 -2.34 -14.87 -10.17
C GLU A 3 -1.19 -15.88 -10.05
N PHE A 4 -0.07 -15.63 -10.75
CA PHE A 4 0.99 -16.61 -11.01
C PHE A 4 2.38 -16.02 -10.78
N CYS A 5 3.32 -16.88 -10.39
CA CYS A 5 4.69 -16.47 -10.09
C CYS A 5 5.57 -16.44 -11.35
N PHE A 6 6.04 -15.26 -11.77
CA PHE A 6 6.96 -15.10 -12.91
C PHE A 6 8.33 -15.78 -12.76
N ASN A 7 8.67 -16.29 -11.56
CA ASN A 7 9.96 -16.91 -11.32
C ASN A 7 9.94 -18.45 -11.50
N CYS A 8 8.79 -19.09 -11.30
CA CYS A 8 8.67 -20.55 -11.35
C CYS A 8 7.43 -21.04 -12.08
N ASP A 9 6.74 -20.15 -12.80
CA ASP A 9 5.49 -20.41 -13.51
C ASP A 9 4.45 -21.14 -12.64
N TYR A 10 4.38 -20.76 -11.36
CA TYR A 10 3.38 -21.31 -10.45
C TYR A 10 2.00 -20.81 -10.86
N GLU A 11 1.16 -21.70 -11.39
CA GLU A 11 -0.16 -21.39 -11.95
C GLU A 11 -1.30 -21.36 -10.91
N GLU A 12 -1.04 -21.68 -9.64
CA GLU A 12 -2.09 -21.67 -8.61
C GLU A 12 -2.25 -20.30 -7.93
N GLU A 13 -3.46 -20.05 -7.42
CA GLU A 13 -3.85 -18.83 -6.70
C GLU A 13 -2.92 -18.52 -5.53
N LEU A 14 -2.19 -17.41 -5.66
CA LEU A 14 -1.36 -16.86 -4.60
C LEU A 14 -2.19 -16.07 -3.60
N GLN A 15 -2.15 -16.50 -2.34
CA GLN A 15 -2.86 -15.82 -1.26
C GLN A 15 -2.10 -14.54 -0.81
N PRO A 16 -2.74 -13.36 -0.78
CA PRO A 16 -2.13 -12.16 -0.24
C PRO A 16 -1.92 -12.30 1.27
N LYS A 17 -0.70 -12.04 1.72
CA LYS A 17 -0.33 -11.97 3.14
C LYS A 17 -0.31 -10.51 3.57
N ARG A 18 -0.84 -10.26 4.77
CA ARG A 18 -0.84 -8.95 5.41
C ARG A 18 -0.07 -9.02 6.71
N GLU A 19 0.92 -8.15 6.84
CA GLU A 19 1.74 -8.08 8.04
C GLU A 19 1.82 -6.63 8.55
N PRO A 20 1.73 -6.43 9.88
CA PRO A 20 1.95 -5.11 10.46
C PRO A 20 3.43 -4.76 10.31
N VAL A 21 3.70 -3.63 9.68
CA VAL A 21 5.04 -3.07 9.50
C VAL A 21 5.13 -1.71 10.19
N THR A 22 6.28 -1.42 10.78
CA THR A 22 6.57 -0.08 11.28
C THR A 22 7.42 0.66 10.26
N ILE A 23 6.90 1.76 9.73
CA ILE A 23 7.57 2.59 8.74
C ILE A 23 8.02 3.89 9.41
N THR A 24 9.30 4.22 9.27
CA THR A 24 9.84 5.47 9.78
C THR A 24 9.66 6.58 8.75
N VAL A 25 8.67 7.45 8.95
CA VAL A 25 8.40 8.62 8.09
C VAL A 25 9.01 9.85 8.76
N ARG A 26 10.05 10.44 8.15
CA ARG A 26 10.72 11.66 8.67
C ARG A 26 11.15 11.57 10.15
N GLY A 27 11.53 10.38 10.61
CA GLY A 27 11.96 10.13 11.99
C GLY A 27 10.84 9.67 12.94
N GLU A 28 9.58 9.64 12.49
CA GLU A 28 8.46 9.10 13.27
C GLU A 28 8.14 7.67 12.87
N ALA A 29 8.03 6.78 13.85
CA ALA A 29 7.57 5.42 13.65
C ALA A 29 6.04 5.38 13.51
N ILE A 30 5.57 4.95 12.35
CA ILE A 30 4.14 4.81 12.03
C ILE A 30 3.86 3.35 11.71
N SER A 31 2.88 2.77 12.40
CA SER A 31 2.38 1.43 12.11
C SER A 31 1.52 1.48 10.84
N ALA A 32 1.87 0.67 9.85
CA ALA A 32 1.13 0.47 8.61
C ALA A 32 0.96 -1.02 8.33
N THR A 33 0.05 -1.37 7.43
CA THR A 33 -0.16 -2.77 7.03
C THR A 33 0.44 -2.99 5.64
N LYS A 34 1.42 -3.88 5.54
CA LYS A 34 2.00 -4.27 4.25
C LYS A 34 1.29 -5.50 3.71
N GLU A 35 0.77 -5.38 2.50
CA GLU A 35 0.22 -6.49 1.73
C GLU A 35 1.26 -6.97 0.71
N PHE A 36 1.56 -8.27 0.72
CA PHE A 36 2.50 -8.89 -0.21
C PHE A 36 2.07 -10.31 -0.55
N TYR A 37 2.58 -10.81 -1.66
CA TYR A 37 2.37 -12.18 -2.13
C TYR A 37 3.65 -12.97 -1.91
N GLN A 38 3.52 -14.20 -1.46
CA GLN A 38 4.63 -15.13 -1.32
C GLN A 38 4.31 -16.39 -2.08
N CYS A 39 5.16 -16.76 -3.05
CA CYS A 39 5.02 -18.03 -3.75
C CYS A 39 5.38 -19.19 -2.81
N PRO A 40 4.51 -20.20 -2.63
CA PRO A 40 4.82 -21.36 -1.79
C PRO A 40 5.87 -22.29 -2.42
N ASN A 41 6.07 -22.21 -3.74
CA ASN A 41 6.97 -23.11 -4.46
C ASN A 41 8.42 -22.61 -4.51
N CYS A 42 8.64 -21.33 -4.81
CA CYS A 42 9.98 -20.75 -4.93
C CYS A 42 10.33 -19.74 -3.84
N GLU A 43 9.44 -19.55 -2.86
CA GLU A 43 9.57 -18.59 -1.76
C GLU A 43 9.71 -17.12 -2.19
N HIS A 44 9.55 -16.82 -3.48
CA HIS A 44 9.68 -15.47 -4.00
C HIS A 44 8.55 -14.57 -3.46
N THR A 45 8.94 -13.47 -2.82
CA THR A 45 8.03 -12.47 -2.28
C THR A 45 7.96 -11.25 -3.20
N PHE A 46 6.76 -10.82 -3.55
CA PHE A 46 6.53 -9.64 -4.37
C PHE A 46 5.30 -8.87 -3.90
N SER A 47 5.29 -7.55 -4.10
CA SER A 47 4.15 -6.69 -3.81
C SER A 47 3.41 -6.35 -5.09
N SER A 48 2.07 -6.32 -5.04
CA SER A 48 1.29 -5.78 -6.15
C SER A 48 1.44 -4.26 -6.18
N SER A 49 1.74 -3.71 -7.36
CA SER A 49 1.76 -2.25 -7.60
C SER A 49 0.36 -1.61 -7.59
N LEU A 50 -0.69 -2.43 -7.67
CA LEU A 50 -2.10 -2.02 -7.54
C LEU A 50 -2.66 -2.29 -6.13
N GLY A 51 -1.88 -2.94 -5.27
CA GLY A 51 -2.28 -3.34 -3.92
C GLY A 51 -2.15 -2.21 -2.90
N HIS A 52 -2.36 -2.57 -1.64
CA HIS A 52 -2.23 -1.65 -0.52
C HIS A 52 -0.77 -1.21 -0.32
N ASP A 53 -0.46 0.07 -0.57
CA ASP A 53 0.86 0.64 -0.32
C ASP A 53 0.99 1.11 1.14
N ALA A 54 1.71 0.32 1.94
CA ALA A 54 1.99 0.64 3.33
C ALA A 54 2.74 1.97 3.49
N LEU A 55 3.58 2.37 2.54
CA LEU A 55 4.28 3.66 2.58
C LEU A 55 3.30 4.80 2.42
N ASP A 56 2.35 4.70 1.49
CA ASP A 56 1.31 5.70 1.31
C ASP A 56 0.43 5.83 2.55
N GLU A 57 0.02 4.70 3.15
CA GLU A 57 -0.72 4.68 4.43
C GLU A 57 0.05 5.40 5.53
N ALA A 58 1.32 5.04 5.73
CA ALA A 58 2.17 5.66 6.75
C ALA A 58 2.33 7.17 6.52
N TYR A 59 2.51 7.59 5.27
CA TYR A 59 2.66 9.00 4.93
C TYR A 59 1.35 9.78 5.09
N ARG A 60 0.20 9.16 4.81
CA ARG A 60 -1.13 9.76 5.05
C ARG A 60 -1.37 9.99 6.54
N GLU A 61 -1.04 9.01 7.39
CA GLU A 61 -1.11 9.17 8.84
C GLU A 61 -0.14 10.24 9.35
N TYR A 62 1.09 10.28 8.83
CA TYR A 62 2.04 11.35 9.13
C TYR A 62 1.44 12.72 8.78
N ARG A 63 0.91 12.89 7.56
CA ARG A 63 0.29 14.15 7.12
C ARG A 63 -0.89 14.54 8.00
N ARG A 64 -1.73 13.57 8.38
CA ARG A 64 -2.89 13.80 9.26
C ARG A 64 -2.46 14.32 10.64
N ARG A 65 -1.41 13.74 11.23
CA ARG A 65 -0.86 14.19 12.53
C ARG A 65 -0.31 15.60 12.49
N HIS A 66 0.31 15.97 11.37
CA HIS A 66 0.94 17.28 11.16
C HIS A 66 0.00 18.32 10.52
N GLY A 67 -1.30 18.02 10.38
CA GLY A 67 -2.27 18.94 9.78
C GLY A 67 -1.97 19.30 8.32
N MET A 68 -1.18 18.50 7.63
CA MET A 68 -0.84 18.72 6.23
C MET A 68 -2.00 18.30 5.33
N LEU A 69 -2.28 19.12 4.31
CA LEU A 69 -3.22 18.80 3.25
C LEU A 69 -2.83 17.46 2.62
N GLN A 70 -3.69 16.45 2.78
CA GLN A 70 -3.56 15.23 2.01
C GLN A 70 -3.88 15.56 0.54
N PRO A 71 -3.10 15.05 -0.43
CA PRO A 71 -3.51 15.08 -1.82
C PRO A 71 -4.73 14.17 -1.98
N GLN A 72 -5.91 14.70 -1.69
CA GLN A 72 -7.16 14.04 -2.08
C GLN A 72 -7.42 14.38 -3.56
N PRO A 73 -8.05 13.48 -4.31
CA PRO A 73 -8.73 13.86 -5.54
C PRO A 73 -10.00 14.65 -5.19
N THR A 74 -9.89 15.86 -4.62
CA THR A 74 -11.05 16.75 -4.43
C THR A 74 -11.19 17.68 -5.64
N TYR A 75 -11.76 17.18 -6.73
CA TYR A 75 -12.47 18.04 -7.68
C TYR A 75 -13.91 18.22 -7.20
N THR A 76 -14.11 19.01 -6.14
CA THR A 76 -15.41 19.65 -5.94
C THR A 76 -15.16 21.09 -5.53
N ILE A 77 -14.83 21.92 -6.53
CA ILE A 77 -15.00 23.37 -6.39
C ILE A 77 -16.51 23.59 -6.29
N ARG A 78 -17.01 23.85 -5.07
CA ARG A 78 -18.36 24.36 -4.87
C ARG A 78 -18.36 25.83 -5.28
N ILE A 79 -18.56 26.10 -6.56
CA ILE A 79 -18.85 27.44 -7.04
C ILE A 79 -20.31 27.74 -6.64
N ASN A 80 -20.50 28.41 -5.51
CA ASN A 80 -21.75 29.12 -5.24
C ASN A 80 -21.76 30.35 -6.16
N SER A 81 -22.47 30.25 -7.28
CA SER A 81 -22.87 31.42 -8.05
C SER A 81 -24.04 32.08 -7.33
N ASN A 82 -23.81 33.29 -6.80
CA ASN A 82 -24.84 34.23 -6.39
C ASN A 82 -25.08 35.23 -7.53
#